data_AF-A0A932RIA7-F1
#
_entry.id   AF-A0A932RIA7-F1
#
_cell.length_a   1.000
_cell.length_b   1.000
_cell.length_c   1.000
_cell.angle_alpha   90.00
_cell.angle_beta   90.00
_cell.angle_gamma   90.00
#
_symmetry.space_group_name_H-M   'P 1'
#
loop_
_entity.id
_entity.type
_entity.pdbx_description
1 polymer ?
#
loop_
_entity_poly.entity_id
_entity_poly.type
_entity_poly.pdbx_seq_one_letter_code
_entity_poly.pdbx_strand_id
1 'polypeptide(L)'
;MQFRYNDVYSQNGTTLYTGEMEDQTGLNGNVSVDPHFEDAERRNYHLQPASPCIDAGIDVGLPYAGKAPDLGAYEWSPDLI
;
A
#
# COMPACT_ATOMS: atom_id res chain seq x y z
N MET A 1 -11.97 6.23 -15.33
CA MET A 1 -11.48 5.63 -14.07
C MET A 1 -10.05 6.14 -13.89
N GLN A 2 -9.68 6.61 -12.70
CA GLN A 2 -8.32 7.09 -12.42
C GLN A 2 -7.59 6.02 -11.60
N PHE A 3 -6.31 5.80 -11.87
CA PHE A 3 -5.43 4.97 -11.05
C PHE A 3 -5.03 5.77 -9.81
N ARG A 4 -5.44 5.33 -8.61
CA ARG A 4 -5.34 6.11 -7.36
C ARG A 4 -5.22 5.20 -6.15
N TYR A 5 -4.51 5.66 -5.12
CA TYR A 5 -4.32 4.95 -3.85
C TYR A 5 -3.82 3.51 -4.05
N ASN A 6 -2.70 3.36 -4.74
CA ASN A 6 -1.99 2.08 -4.87
C ASN A 6 -0.55 2.27 -4.41
N ASP A 7 0.00 1.24 -3.79
CA ASP A 7 1.45 1.11 -3.65
C ASP A 7 1.97 0.17 -4.74
N VAL A 8 2.78 0.71 -5.65
CA VAL A 8 3.39 -0.06 -6.74
C VAL A 8 4.90 -0.07 -6.52
N TYR A 9 5.31 -0.88 -5.55
CA TYR A 9 6.69 -0.96 -5.07
C TYR A 9 7.58 -1.90 -5.89
N SER A 10 8.81 -1.45 -6.16
CA SER A 10 9.93 -2.27 -6.61
C SER A 10 11.10 -2.12 -5.66
N GLN A 11 11.63 -3.23 -5.15
CA GLN A 11 12.79 -3.25 -4.25
C GLN A 11 14.03 -2.57 -4.85
N ASN A 12 14.14 -2.54 -6.19
CA ASN A 12 15.28 -1.93 -6.89
C ASN A 12 15.00 -0.48 -7.33
N GLY A 13 13.91 0.14 -6.88
CA GLY A 13 13.55 1.52 -7.25
C GLY A 13 13.22 1.71 -8.73
N THR A 14 12.99 0.62 -9.47
CA THR A 14 12.54 0.69 -10.87
C THR A 14 11.07 1.09 -10.89
N THR A 15 10.72 2.17 -11.61
CA THR A 15 9.33 2.51 -11.89
C THR A 15 8.64 1.34 -12.57
N LEU A 16 7.59 0.80 -11.93
CA LEU A 16 6.81 -0.32 -12.47
C LEU A 16 5.67 0.13 -13.39
N TYR A 17 5.37 1.43 -13.43
CA TYR A 17 4.55 2.04 -14.46
C TYR A 17 5.32 2.01 -15.79
N THR A 18 4.87 1.19 -16.73
CA THR A 18 5.51 0.98 -18.04
C THR A 18 4.48 1.00 -19.17
N GLY A 19 4.96 1.10 -20.42
CA GLY A 19 4.08 1.19 -21.60
C GLY A 19 3.56 2.61 -21.82
N GLU A 20 2.28 2.73 -22.18
CA GLU A 20 1.63 4.02 -22.47
C GLU A 20 1.20 4.79 -21.20
N MET A 21 1.38 4.20 -20.01
CA MET A 21 1.01 4.84 -18.74
C MET A 21 2.24 5.53 -18.14
N GLU A 22 2.10 6.83 -17.90
CA GLU A 22 3.11 7.60 -17.17
C GLU A 22 3.25 7.13 -15.71
N ASP A 23 4.38 7.41 -15.08
CA ASP A 23 4.58 7.16 -13.65
C ASP A 23 3.52 7.88 -12.82
N GLN A 24 2.75 7.12 -12.03
CA GLN A 24 1.71 7.68 -11.18
C GLN A 24 2.19 7.93 -9.75
N THR A 25 3.44 7.61 -9.42
CA THR A 25 3.99 7.80 -8.07
C THR A 25 3.88 9.26 -7.64
N GLY A 26 3.29 9.50 -6.47
CA GLY A 26 3.04 10.84 -5.94
C GLY A 26 1.79 11.54 -6.50
N LEU A 27 1.09 10.92 -7.44
CA LEU A 27 -0.17 11.42 -8.01
C LEU A 27 -1.35 10.63 -7.46
N ASN A 28 -2.46 11.31 -7.14
CA ASN A 28 -3.72 10.70 -6.71
C ASN A 28 -3.58 9.67 -5.57
N GLY A 29 -2.65 9.90 -4.64
CA GLY A 29 -2.40 9.01 -3.51
C GLY A 29 -1.67 7.71 -3.88
N ASN A 30 -1.17 7.54 -5.11
CA ASN A 30 -0.30 6.42 -5.42
C ASN A 30 1.10 6.65 -4.86
N VAL A 31 1.70 5.58 -4.37
CA VAL A 31 3.04 5.55 -3.77
C VAL A 31 3.86 4.41 -4.38
N SER A 32 5.16 4.45 -4.12
CA SER A 32 6.11 3.38 -4.45
C SER A 32 7.11 3.32 -3.30
N VAL A 33 6.70 2.69 -2.21
CA VAL A 33 7.45 2.62 -0.95
C VAL A 33 7.48 1.17 -0.46
N ASP A 34 8.46 0.77 0.34
CA ASP A 34 8.47 -0.60 0.87
C ASP A 34 7.24 -0.80 1.79
N PRO A 35 6.35 -1.77 1.52
CA PRO A 35 5.18 -2.02 2.36
C PRO A 35 5.53 -2.50 3.77
N HIS A 36 6.77 -2.93 4.02
CA HIS A 36 7.19 -3.56 5.28
C HIS A 36 6.28 -4.75 5.64
N PHE A 37 6.16 -5.72 4.73
CA PHE A 37 5.45 -6.97 5.04
C PHE A 37 6.18 -7.77 6.13
N GLU A 38 5.42 -8.49 6.96
CA GLU A 38 5.95 -9.37 8.02
C GLU A 38 6.85 -10.48 7.45
N ASP A 39 6.39 -11.22 6.43
CA ASP A 39 7.18 -12.26 5.75
C ASP A 39 6.63 -12.55 4.35
N ALA A 40 7.01 -11.70 3.38
CA ALA A 40 6.55 -11.85 2.00
C ALA A 40 7.01 -13.16 1.33
N GLU A 41 8.16 -13.72 1.73
CA GLU A 41 8.69 -14.99 1.21
C GLU A 41 7.79 -16.17 1.60
N ARG A 42 7.21 -16.11 2.81
CA ARG A 42 6.23 -17.08 3.32
C ARG A 42 4.78 -16.67 3.06
N ARG A 43 4.54 -15.64 2.25
CA ARG A 43 3.21 -15.11 1.88
C ARG A 43 2.43 -14.51 3.05
N ASN A 44 3.12 -14.06 4.09
CA ASN A 44 2.55 -13.23 5.13
C ASN A 44 2.65 -11.75 4.72
N TYR A 45 1.57 -11.24 4.14
CA TYR A 45 1.47 -9.87 3.64
C TYR A 45 0.78 -8.90 4.64
N HIS A 46 0.75 -9.24 5.93
CA HIS A 46 0.39 -8.27 6.96
C HIS A 46 1.49 -7.21 7.05
N LEU A 47 1.09 -5.97 7.31
CA LEU A 47 2.01 -4.84 7.46
C LEU A 47 2.65 -4.85 8.84
N GLN A 48 3.93 -4.46 8.94
CA GLN A 48 4.57 -4.16 10.21
C GLN A 48 4.11 -2.78 10.73
N PRO A 49 4.18 -2.51 12.05
CA PRO A 49 3.68 -1.25 12.65
C PRO A 49 4.26 0.06 12.10
N ALA A 50 5.43 0.02 11.44
CA ALA A 50 6.08 1.18 10.85
C ALA A 50 5.91 1.24 9.31
N SER A 51 4.96 0.49 8.75
CA SER A 51 4.68 0.51 7.32
C SER A 51 4.18 1.88 6.87
N PRO A 52 4.71 2.44 5.77
CA PRO A 52 4.18 3.65 5.17
C PRO A 52 2.81 3.44 4.49
N CYS A 53 2.36 2.19 4.35
CA CYS A 53 1.07 1.83 3.79
C CYS A 53 -0.07 1.89 4.81
N ILE A 54 0.24 2.03 6.11
CA ILE A 54 -0.76 2.22 7.17
C ILE A 54 -1.40 3.61 7.04
N ASP A 55 -2.72 3.69 7.18
CA ASP A 55 -3.52 4.92 7.08
C ASP A 55 -3.36 5.67 5.73
N ALA A 56 -2.95 4.98 4.66
CA ALA A 56 -2.57 5.60 3.39
C ALA A 56 -3.60 5.46 2.25
N GLY A 57 -4.66 4.68 2.47
CA GLY A 57 -5.70 4.38 1.49
C GLY A 57 -6.83 5.41 1.42
N ILE A 58 -7.92 5.00 0.79
CA ILE A 58 -9.15 5.78 0.67
C ILE A 58 -10.33 4.97 1.19
N ASP A 59 -11.21 5.62 1.95
CA ASP A 59 -12.44 5.00 2.43
C ASP A 59 -13.33 4.58 1.25
N VAL A 60 -13.54 3.26 1.15
CA VAL A 60 -14.40 2.61 0.14
C VAL A 60 -15.68 2.03 0.76
N GLY A 61 -16.00 2.40 2.00
CA GLY A 61 -17.16 1.91 2.75
C GLY A 61 -16.97 0.57 3.45
N LEU A 62 -15.72 0.15 3.65
CA LEU A 62 -15.36 -1.02 4.45
C LEU A 62 -14.81 -0.57 5.82
N PRO A 63 -14.98 -1.38 6.89
CA PRO A 63 -14.39 -1.07 8.18
C PRO A 63 -12.86 -0.98 8.11
N TYR A 64 -12.30 0.02 8.77
CA TYR A 64 -10.86 0.26 8.86
C TYR A 64 -10.48 0.76 10.25
N ALA A 65 -9.19 0.68 10.60
CA ALA A 65 -8.66 1.21 11.85
C ALA A 65 -7.90 2.52 11.59
N GLY A 66 -7.76 3.37 12.60
CA GLY A 66 -6.98 4.61 12.45
C GLY A 66 -7.70 5.71 11.66
N LYS A 67 -6.96 6.39 10.77
CA LYS A 67 -7.38 7.59 10.05
C LYS A 67 -7.93 7.29 8.66
N ALA A 68 -7.47 6.22 8.01
CA ALA A 68 -7.93 5.78 6.70
C ALA A 68 -7.65 4.27 6.53
N PRO A 69 -8.29 3.57 5.58
CA PRO A 69 -7.92 2.19 5.27
C PRO A 69 -6.45 2.06 4.88
N ASP A 70 -5.85 0.91 5.15
CA ASP A 70 -4.49 0.65 4.75
C ASP A 70 -4.40 0.30 3.26
N LEU A 71 -3.25 0.62 2.65
CA LEU A 71 -2.94 0.13 1.31
C LEU A 71 -2.52 -1.34 1.39
N GLY A 72 -3.32 -2.22 0.79
CA GLY A 72 -3.00 -3.64 0.70
C GLY A 72 -4.23 -4.54 0.82
N ALA A 73 -3.97 -5.79 1.20
CA ALA A 73 -5.01 -6.81 1.33
C ALA A 73 -5.56 -6.96 2.76
N TYR A 74 -4.77 -6.58 3.76
CA TYR A 74 -5.10 -6.75 5.17
C TYR A 74 -4.99 -5.41 5.87
N GLU A 75 -6.01 -5.10 6.65
CA GLU A 75 -5.98 -3.96 7.56
C GLU A 75 -5.05 -4.27 8.73
N TRP A 76 -4.13 -3.36 9.00
CA TRP A 76 -3.31 -3.38 10.18
C TRP A 76 -4.13 -2.95 11.39
N SER A 77 -4.06 -3.76 12.43
CA SER A 77 -4.57 -3.40 13.74
C SER A 77 -3.61 -3.89 14.80
N PRO A 78 -3.26 -3.07 15.79
CA PRO A 78 -2.39 -3.48 16.89
C PRO A 78 -3.00 -4.62 17.72
N ASP A 79 -4.31 -4.87 17.58
CA ASP A 79 -5.04 -5.86 18.36
C ASP A 79 -5.17 -7.24 17.65
N LEU A 80 -4.64 -7.39 16.43
CA LEU A 80 -4.79 -8.59 15.59
C LEU A 80 -3.49 -9.42 15.40
N ILE A 81 -2.42 -9.09 16.13
CA ILE A 81 -1.10 -9.76 16.07
C ILE A 81 -0.77 -10.52 17.36
#